data_AF-A0A822EP69-F1
#
_entry.id   AF-A0A822EP69-F1
#
_cell.length_a   1.000
_cell.length_b   1.000
_cell.length_c   1.000
_cell.angle_alpha   90.00
_cell.angle_beta   90.00
_cell.angle_gamma   90.00
#
_symmetry.space_group_name_H-M   'P 1'
#
loop_
_entity.id
_entity.type
_entity.pdbx_description
1 polymer ?
#
loop_
_entity_poly.entity_id
_entity_poly.type
_entity_poly.pdbx_seq_one_letter_code
_entity_poly.pdbx_strand_id
1 'polypeptide(L)'
;EEQDPRKCINEGKDVSLCAIDFFRKVRDTCNDTFTTFWTCLDNARDGEMSFNYCKEEQKAFELCAKNKMSLERPEPGYFSMVRMHDSKRPVPSDPFRIGS
;
A
#
# COMPACT_ATOMS: atom_id res chain seq x y z
N GLU A 1 -7.17 -4.67 16.96
CA GLU A 1 -8.01 -5.17 18.07
C GLU A 1 -7.16 -5.53 19.28
N GLU A 2 -6.24 -6.49 19.19
CA GLU A 2 -5.44 -7.01 20.33
C GLU A 2 -4.49 -6.03 21.04
N GLN A 3 -4.09 -4.92 20.39
CA GLN A 3 -3.11 -3.91 20.86
C GLN A 3 -1.72 -4.44 21.31
N ASP A 4 -1.46 -5.75 21.23
CA ASP A 4 -0.13 -6.34 21.38
C ASP A 4 0.42 -6.78 20.01
N PRO A 5 1.51 -6.17 19.50
CA PRO A 5 2.05 -6.50 18.18
C PRO A 5 2.52 -7.96 18.07
N ARG A 6 2.88 -8.60 19.19
CA ARG A 6 3.34 -10.00 19.21
C ARG A 6 2.23 -10.98 18.81
N LYS A 7 0.99 -10.62 19.07
CA LYS A 7 -0.19 -11.44 18.74
C LYS A 7 -0.58 -11.38 17.26
N CYS A 8 0.00 -10.45 16.48
CA CYS A 8 -0.35 -10.21 15.08
C CYS A 8 0.82 -10.48 14.11
N ILE A 9 1.86 -11.20 14.55
CA ILE A 9 3.08 -11.42 13.76
C ILE A 9 2.77 -12.22 12.47
N ASN A 10 1.85 -13.18 12.53
CA ASN A 10 1.53 -14.00 11.36
C ASN A 10 0.80 -13.18 10.29
N GLU A 11 -0.18 -12.38 10.69
CA GLU A 11 -0.88 -11.45 9.80
C GLU A 11 0.09 -10.39 9.24
N GLY A 12 1.05 -9.94 10.05
CA GLY A 12 2.13 -9.06 9.59
C GLY A 12 3.00 -9.70 8.51
N LYS A 13 3.33 -11.00 8.64
CA LYS A 13 4.04 -11.76 7.59
C LYS A 13 3.20 -11.87 6.33
N ASP A 14 1.91 -12.15 6.45
CA ASP A 14 1.01 -12.27 5.29
C ASP A 14 0.89 -10.95 4.51
N VAL A 15 0.74 -9.83 5.22
CA VAL A 15 0.74 -8.50 4.59
C VAL A 15 2.09 -8.20 3.93
N SER A 16 3.20 -8.57 4.57
CA SER A 16 4.54 -8.39 4.01
C SER A 16 4.75 -9.19 2.73
N LEU A 17 4.30 -10.46 2.71
CA LEU A 17 4.35 -11.31 1.51
C LEU A 17 3.49 -10.73 0.38
N CYS A 18 2.28 -10.26 0.70
CA CYS A 18 1.40 -9.60 -0.25
C CYS A 18 2.08 -8.37 -0.90
N ALA A 19 2.76 -7.54 -0.09
CA ALA A 19 3.50 -6.38 -0.60
C ALA A 19 4.68 -6.78 -1.49
N ILE A 20 5.44 -7.82 -1.11
CA ILE A 20 6.55 -8.34 -1.92
C ILE A 20 6.04 -8.82 -3.28
N ASP A 21 4.95 -9.58 -3.30
CA ASP A 21 4.37 -10.10 -4.54
C ASP A 21 3.78 -8.97 -5.41
N PHE A 22 3.24 -7.91 -4.80
CA PHE A 22 2.87 -6.70 -5.52
C PHE A 22 4.07 -6.06 -6.22
N PHE A 23 5.17 -5.80 -5.50
CA PHE A 23 6.36 -5.18 -6.10
C PHE A 23 7.05 -6.06 -7.13
N ARG A 24 7.05 -7.38 -6.96
CA ARG A 24 7.50 -8.33 -7.99
C ARG A 24 6.70 -8.17 -9.28
N LYS A 25 5.36 -8.13 -9.19
CA LYS A 25 4.50 -7.90 -10.36
C LYS A 25 4.77 -6.54 -10.99
N VAL A 26 4.89 -5.47 -10.21
CA VAL A 26 5.21 -4.12 -10.73
C VAL A 26 6.52 -4.15 -11.52
N ARG A 27 7.57 -4.78 -10.98
CA ARG A 27 8.85 -4.96 -11.68
C ARG A 27 8.69 -5.79 -12.96
N ASP A 28 7.92 -6.87 -12.92
CA ASP A 28 7.81 -7.77 -14.08
C ASP A 28 6.94 -7.18 -15.20
N THR A 29 6.01 -6.26 -14.90
CA THR A 29 5.05 -5.70 -15.88
C THR A 29 5.25 -4.23 -16.23
N CYS A 30 5.63 -3.39 -15.26
CA CYS A 30 5.56 -1.92 -15.32
C CYS A 30 6.83 -1.22 -14.78
N ASN A 31 7.97 -1.93 -14.73
CA ASN A 31 9.22 -1.44 -14.14
C ASN A 31 9.61 -0.04 -14.60
N ASP A 32 9.62 0.20 -15.91
CA ASP A 32 10.16 1.43 -16.48
C ASP A 32 9.27 2.63 -16.12
N THR A 33 7.95 2.49 -16.30
CA THR A 33 6.99 3.53 -15.92
C THR A 33 6.98 3.79 -14.42
N PHE A 34 7.12 2.74 -13.61
CA PHE A 34 7.21 2.87 -12.16
C PHE A 34 8.50 3.58 -11.77
N THR A 35 9.62 3.23 -12.40
CA THR A 35 10.94 3.82 -12.13
C THR A 35 10.97 5.30 -12.43
N THR A 36 10.46 5.68 -13.60
CA THR A 36 10.32 7.09 -13.98
C THR A 36 9.46 7.85 -12.98
N PHE A 37 8.34 7.27 -12.55
CA PHE A 37 7.44 7.92 -11.61
C PHE A 37 8.05 8.14 -10.22
N TRP A 38 8.58 7.10 -9.58
CA TRP A 38 9.16 7.26 -8.25
C TRP A 38 10.44 8.12 -8.29
N THR A 39 11.23 8.07 -9.37
CA THR A 39 12.39 8.96 -9.56
C THR A 39 11.96 10.42 -9.64
N CYS A 40 10.84 10.72 -10.30
CA CYS A 40 10.31 12.09 -10.30
C CYS A 40 9.93 12.55 -8.88
N LEU A 41 9.26 11.70 -8.10
CA LEU A 41 8.87 12.02 -6.72
C LEU A 41 10.10 12.25 -5.83
N ASP A 42 11.12 11.41 -5.95
CA ASP A 42 12.37 11.52 -5.21
C ASP A 42 13.11 12.84 -5.52
N ASN A 43 12.99 13.32 -6.77
CA ASN A 43 13.57 14.58 -7.23
C ASN A 43 12.58 15.76 -7.21
N ALA A 44 11.46 15.66 -6.47
CA ALA A 44 10.47 16.72 -6.41
C ALA A 44 11.11 18.02 -5.88
N ARG A 45 10.80 19.15 -6.53
CA ARG A 45 11.49 20.43 -6.32
C ARG A 45 11.31 21.02 -4.92
N ASP A 46 10.25 20.61 -4.23
CA ASP A 46 9.95 21.04 -2.86
C ASP A 46 10.64 20.17 -1.79
N GLY A 47 11.23 19.03 -2.18
CA GLY A 47 11.82 18.08 -1.24
C GLY A 47 10.79 17.30 -0.41
N GLU A 48 9.50 17.37 -0.75
CA GLU A 48 8.40 16.76 0.02
C GLU A 48 7.78 15.54 -0.69
N MET A 49 8.42 15.03 -1.75
CA MET A 49 7.88 13.96 -2.61
C MET A 49 6.48 14.29 -3.16
N SER A 50 6.27 15.55 -3.55
CA SER A 50 4.95 16.03 -3.97
C SER A 50 4.52 15.50 -5.33
N PHE A 51 3.34 14.89 -5.36
CA PHE A 51 2.72 14.38 -6.59
C PHE A 51 2.35 15.48 -7.60
N ASN A 52 2.34 16.77 -7.21
CA ASN A 52 1.90 17.86 -8.08
C ASN A 52 2.84 18.07 -9.28
N TYR A 53 4.12 17.72 -9.14
CA TYR A 53 5.13 17.88 -10.19
C TYR A 53 5.25 16.66 -11.11
N CYS A 54 4.68 15.52 -10.73
CA CYS A 54 4.90 14.22 -11.38
C CYS A 54 3.60 13.63 -11.96
N LYS A 55 2.65 14.48 -12.36
CA LYS A 55 1.32 14.04 -12.82
C LYS A 55 1.34 13.26 -14.12
N GLU A 56 2.28 13.56 -15.01
CA GLU A 56 2.39 12.85 -16.30
C GLU A 56 3.01 11.45 -16.11
N GLU A 57 4.05 11.35 -15.30
CA GLU A 57 4.68 10.08 -14.91
C GLU A 57 3.69 9.21 -14.11
N GLN A 58 2.91 9.84 -13.22
CA GLN A 58 1.83 9.18 -12.49
C GLN A 58 0.81 8.54 -13.45
N LYS A 59 0.29 9.30 -14.43
CA LYS A 59 -0.66 8.78 -15.43
C LYS A 59 -0.08 7.63 -16.24
N ALA A 60 1.20 7.71 -16.63
CA ALA A 60 1.88 6.67 -17.38
C ALA A 60 1.97 5.35 -16.58
N PHE A 61 2.32 5.42 -15.29
CA PHE A 61 2.33 4.25 -14.42
C PHE A 61 0.91 3.71 -14.17
N GLU A 62 -0.06 4.57 -13.87
CA GLU A 62 -1.46 4.18 -13.64
C GLU A 62 -2.05 3.46 -14.87
N LEU A 63 -1.76 3.93 -16.08
CA LEU A 63 -2.18 3.27 -17.32
C LEU A 63 -1.57 1.86 -17.46
N CYS A 64 -0.28 1.71 -17.14
CA CYS A 64 0.37 0.39 -17.17
C CYS A 64 -0.23 -0.56 -16.13
N ALA A 65 -0.42 -0.10 -14.90
CA ALA A 65 -0.98 -0.88 -13.80
C ALA A 65 -2.42 -1.31 -14.10
N LYS A 66 -3.25 -0.43 -14.67
CA LYS A 66 -4.60 -0.76 -15.13
C LYS A 66 -4.59 -1.87 -16.18
N ASN A 67 -3.77 -1.72 -17.22
CA ASN A 67 -3.78 -2.63 -18.36
C ASN A 67 -3.14 -3.99 -18.07
N LYS A 68 -2.06 -4.03 -17.29
CA LYS A 68 -1.27 -5.26 -17.07
C LYS A 68 -1.49 -5.93 -15.72
N MET A 69 -2.01 -5.21 -14.73
CA MET A 69 -2.22 -5.72 -13.38
C MET A 69 -3.68 -5.62 -12.93
N SER A 70 -4.56 -5.05 -13.76
CA SER A 70 -5.96 -4.77 -13.41
C SER A 70 -6.10 -3.93 -12.13
N LEU A 71 -5.13 -3.03 -11.91
CA LEU A 71 -5.12 -2.13 -10.77
C LEU A 71 -5.51 -0.73 -11.21
N GLU A 72 -6.69 -0.29 -10.81
CA GLU A 72 -7.15 1.08 -11.01
C GLU A 72 -6.91 1.91 -9.76
N ARG A 73 -6.53 3.18 -9.98
CA ARG A 73 -6.44 4.15 -8.89
C ARG A 73 -7.85 4.40 -8.34
N PRO A 74 -8.08 4.20 -7.03
CA PRO A 74 -9.37 4.51 -6.44
C PRO A 74 -9.65 6.02 -6.38
N GLU A 75 -10.92 6.36 -6.31
CA GLU A 75 -11.40 7.73 -6.15
C GLU A 75 -10.89 8.39 -4.85
N PRO A 76 -10.75 9.73 -4.82
CA PRO A 76 -10.41 10.46 -3.60
C PRO A 76 -11.33 10.07 -2.43
N GLY A 77 -10.73 9.77 -1.28
CA GLY A 77 -11.46 9.36 -0.07
C GLY A 77 -11.71 7.85 0.05
N TYR A 78 -11.43 7.04 -0.97
CA TYR A 78 -11.60 5.58 -0.91
C TYR A 78 -10.86 4.91 0.26
N PHE A 79 -9.69 5.41 0.62
CA PHE A 79 -8.90 4.90 1.74
C PHE A 79 -9.29 5.49 3.10
N SER A 80 -10.11 6.55 3.12
CA SER A 80 -10.61 7.19 4.34
C SER A 80 -11.93 6.55 4.84
N MET A 81 -12.56 5.69 4.04
CA MET A 81 -13.77 4.98 4.43
C MET A 81 -13.46 3.86 5.41
N VAL A 82 -14.32 3.71 6.43
CA VAL A 82 -14.26 2.57 7.36
C VAL A 82 -14.51 1.28 6.57
N ARG A 83 -13.61 0.31 6.72
CA ARG A 83 -13.76 -1.02 6.12
C ARG A 83 -14.08 -2.02 7.22
N MET A 84 -15.17 -2.76 7.05
CA MET A 84 -15.45 -3.91 7.89
C MET A 84 -14.60 -5.10 7.44
N HIS A 85 -13.81 -5.65 8.36
CA HIS A 85 -13.01 -6.85 8.12
C HIS A 85 -13.63 -8.02 8.88
N ASP A 86 -13.92 -9.11 8.17
CA ASP A 86 -14.37 -10.35 8.79
C ASP A 86 -13.15 -11.13 9.30
N SER A 87 -13.07 -11.28 10.62
CA SER A 87 -11.98 -11.98 11.31
C SER A 87 -12.54 -13.21 12.01
N LYS A 88 -11.88 -14.35 11.80
CA LYS A 88 -12.20 -15.60 12.52
C LYS A 88 -11.65 -15.63 13.95
N ARG A 89 -10.82 -14.66 14.32
CA ARG A 89 -10.24 -14.59 15.67
C ARG A 89 -11.30 -14.08 16.67
N PRO A 90 -11.30 -14.59 17.90
CA PRO A 90 -12.20 -14.09 18.92
C PRO A 90 -11.89 -12.62 19.25
N VAL A 91 -12.90 -11.89 19.70
CA VAL A 91 -12.73 -10.51 20.20
C VAL A 91 -11.79 -10.53 21.41
N PRO A 92 -10.80 -9.62 21.49
CA PRO A 92 -9.90 -9.55 22.63
C PRO A 92 -10.66 -9.31 23.93
N SER A 93 -10.38 -10.10 24.97
CA SER A 93 -11.07 -10.00 26.27
C SER A 93 -10.66 -8.79 27.12
N ASP A 94 -9.43 -8.30 26.93
CA ASP A 94 -8.90 -7.09 27.56
C ASP A 94 -7.79 -6.48 26.68
N PRO A 95 -8.13 -5.52 25.80
CA PRO A 95 -7.17 -4.96 24.85
C PRO A 95 -6.12 -4.05 25.49
N PHE A 96 -6.22 -3.69 26.78
CA PHE A 96 -5.33 -2.71 27.41
C PHE A 96 -4.38 -3.28 28.47
N ARG A 97 -4.43 -4.58 28.75
CA ARG A 97 -3.52 -5.23 29.71
C ARG A 97 -2.13 -5.42 29.11
N ILE A 98 -1.38 -4.33 28.98
CA ILE A 98 0.04 -4.35 28.60
C ILE A 98 0.86 -4.66 29.85
N GLY A 99 1.18 -5.94 30.05
CA GLY A 99 2.15 -6.39 31.05
C GLY A 99 1.61 -6.54 32.48
N SER A 100 1.57 -7.79 32.94
CA SER A 100 1.70 -8.17 34.34
C SER A 100 3.05 -8.84 34.53
#